data_AF-A0A1N7SA12-F1
#
_entry.id   AF-A0A1N7SA12-F1
#
_cell.length_a   1.000
_cell.length_b   1.000
_cell.length_c   1.000
_cell.angle_alpha   90.00
_cell.angle_beta   90.00
_cell.angle_gamma   90.00
#
_symmetry.space_group_name_H-M   'P 1'
#
loop_
_entity.id
_entity.type
_entity.pdbx_description
1 polymer ?
#
loop_
_entity_poly.entity_id
_entity_poly.type
_entity_poly.pdbx_seq_one_letter_code
_entity_poly.pdbx_strand_id
1 'polypeptide(L)'
;MQDVAAWCALFASGTPAPRGIVVLCIDGHVWLESDERLAADALVECAKRARCASPTRTSAVAALADAGVRAVPIARVHELIADGDFLADVLSVARDANGTFWPVLKMPYRLSDTPARICNVPGEPRSPMVSAACGSLT
;
A
#
# COMPACT_ATOMS: atom_id res chain seq x y z
N MET A 1 5.32 -13.27 -7.63
CA MET A 1 5.00 -14.12 -6.45
C MET A 1 5.95 -13.90 -5.28
N GLN A 2 7.06 -13.18 -5.44
CA GLN A 2 8.04 -12.98 -4.37
C GLN A 2 7.62 -11.92 -3.33
N ASP A 3 6.70 -10.99 -3.65
CA ASP A 3 6.24 -9.99 -2.66
C ASP A 3 5.29 -10.59 -1.63
N VAL A 4 4.37 -11.45 -2.08
CA VAL A 4 3.60 -12.31 -1.17
C VAL A 4 4.57 -13.18 -0.38
N ALA A 5 5.60 -13.76 -1.00
CA ALA A 5 6.57 -14.58 -0.27
C ALA A 5 7.39 -13.78 0.76
N ALA A 6 7.76 -12.52 0.50
CA ALA A 6 8.49 -11.67 1.43
C ALA A 6 7.59 -11.18 2.59
N TRP A 7 6.34 -10.80 2.28
CA TRP A 7 5.35 -10.43 3.28
C TRP A 7 4.92 -11.64 4.12
N CYS A 8 4.68 -12.78 3.48
CA CYS A 8 4.46 -14.06 4.15
C CYS A 8 5.68 -14.52 4.93
N ALA A 9 6.91 -14.25 4.47
CA ALA A 9 8.13 -14.58 5.20
C ALA A 9 8.28 -13.71 6.45
N LEU A 10 7.98 -12.41 6.39
CA LEU A 10 7.93 -11.52 7.55
C LEU A 10 6.91 -12.00 8.59
N PHE A 11 5.73 -12.44 8.12
CA PHE A 11 4.70 -12.98 8.99
C PHE A 11 5.09 -14.36 9.55
N ALA A 12 5.64 -15.25 8.71
CA ALA A 12 6.08 -16.59 9.07
C ALA A 12 7.33 -16.60 9.95
N SER A 13 8.17 -15.56 9.88
CA SER A 13 9.33 -15.38 10.76
C SER A 13 8.94 -14.88 12.16
N GLY A 14 7.64 -14.73 12.45
CA GLY A 14 7.14 -14.30 13.75
C GLY A 14 7.32 -12.81 14.02
N THR A 15 7.50 -11.99 12.97
CA THR A 15 7.57 -10.54 13.15
C THR A 15 6.21 -10.05 13.67
N PRO A 16 6.12 -9.43 14.86
CA PRO A 16 4.85 -8.99 15.39
C PRO A 16 4.24 -7.94 14.48
N ALA A 17 2.92 -7.96 14.35
CA ALA A 17 2.20 -6.93 13.60
C ALA A 17 2.53 -5.54 14.18
N PRO A 18 2.72 -4.51 13.33
CA PRO A 18 2.89 -3.15 13.79
C PRO A 18 1.72 -2.77 14.69
N ARG A 19 2.03 -2.22 15.86
CA ARG A 19 1.03 -1.76 16.81
C ARG A 19 0.84 -0.26 16.65
N GLY A 20 -0.37 0.22 16.89
CA GLY A 20 -0.67 1.62 16.70
C GLY A 20 -2.17 1.91 16.69
N ILE A 21 -2.52 3.14 16.38
CA ILE A 21 -3.91 3.59 16.25
C ILE A 21 -4.10 4.38 14.95
N VAL A 22 -5.32 4.33 14.42
CA VAL A 22 -5.74 5.20 13.32
C VAL A 22 -6.49 6.39 13.90
N VAL A 23 -6.15 7.59 13.45
CA VAL A 23 -6.78 8.85 13.87
C VAL A 23 -7.37 9.56 12.66
N LEU A 24 -8.61 10.04 12.80
CA LEU A 24 -9.30 10.82 11.78
C LEU A 24 -8.78 12.28 11.77
N CYS A 25 -8.59 12.81 10.57
CA CYS A 25 -8.33 14.21 10.24
C CYS A 25 -9.37 14.72 9.23
N ILE A 26 -9.39 16.03 8.96
CA ILE A 26 -10.41 16.62 8.07
C ILE A 26 -10.37 16.09 6.62
N ASP A 27 -9.20 15.69 6.14
CA ASP A 27 -8.95 15.23 4.76
C ASP A 27 -8.61 13.72 4.68
N GLY A 28 -8.66 12.98 5.79
CA GLY A 28 -8.37 11.55 5.78
C GLY A 28 -7.96 11.01 7.14
N HIS A 29 -7.02 10.07 7.15
CA HIS A 29 -6.57 9.39 8.35
C HIS A 29 -5.05 9.44 8.48
N VAL A 30 -4.58 9.36 9.72
CA VAL A 30 -3.17 9.23 10.08
C VAL A 30 -3.00 7.96 10.91
N TRP A 31 -1.96 7.19 10.62
CA TRP A 31 -1.52 6.08 11.46
C TRP A 31 -0.48 6.59 12.47
N LEU A 32 -0.70 6.30 13.75
CA LEU A 32 0.25 6.56 14.82
C LEU A 32 0.83 5.22 15.26
N GLU A 33 2.15 5.10 15.21
CA GLU A 33 2.84 3.87 15.59
C GLU A 33 3.07 3.86 17.11
N SER A 34 2.74 2.73 17.76
CA SER A 34 3.14 2.49 19.14
C SER A 34 4.47 1.77 19.20
N ASP A 35 5.21 2.05 20.27
CA ASP A 35 6.50 1.41 20.54
C ASP A 35 6.67 1.17 22.04
N GLU A 36 7.89 0.78 22.44
CA GLU A 36 8.22 0.52 23.84
C GLU A 36 8.00 1.74 24.76
N ARG A 37 7.99 2.95 24.20
CA ARG A 37 7.87 4.21 24.95
C ARG A 37 6.44 4.72 24.98
N LEU A 38 5.66 4.51 23.91
CA LEU A 38 4.27 4.95 23.80
C LEU A 38 3.32 3.80 23.49
N ALA A 39 2.53 3.42 24.50
CA ALA A 39 1.40 2.52 24.33
C ALA A 39 0.21 3.17 23.60
N ALA A 40 -0.71 2.34 23.10
CA ALA A 40 -1.86 2.80 22.31
C ALA A 40 -2.73 3.85 23.05
N ASP A 41 -2.97 3.68 24.35
CA ASP A 41 -3.77 4.63 25.15
C ASP A 41 -3.10 6.01 25.23
N ALA A 42 -1.76 6.03 25.35
CA ALA A 42 -1.00 7.28 25.35
C ALA A 42 -1.06 7.98 23.98
N LEU A 43 -1.09 7.22 22.88
CA LEU A 43 -1.27 7.77 21.53
C LEU A 43 -2.64 8.43 21.37
N VAL A 44 -3.71 7.85 21.94
CA VAL A 44 -5.05 8.45 21.93
C VAL A 44 -5.01 9.82 22.62
N GLU A 45 -4.34 9.94 23.76
CA GLU A 45 -4.21 11.21 24.47
C GLU A 45 -3.33 12.23 23.75
N CYS A 46 -2.28 11.79 23.05
CA CYS A 46 -1.49 12.67 22.18
C CYS A 46 -2.35 13.19 21.01
N ALA A 47 -3.12 12.32 20.36
CA ALA A 47 -4.01 12.69 19.26
C ALA A 47 -5.09 13.71 19.70
N LYS A 48 -5.66 13.54 20.90
CA LYS A 48 -6.60 14.51 21.49
C LYS A 48 -5.93 15.86 21.75
N ARG A 49 -4.74 15.87 22.37
CA ARG A 49 -3.98 17.10 22.65
C ARG A 49 -3.58 17.84 21.38
N ALA A 50 -3.18 17.12 20.35
CA ALA A 50 -2.89 17.67 19.02
C ALA A 50 -4.14 18.09 18.23
N ARG A 51 -5.34 17.79 18.76
CA ARG A 51 -6.64 18.08 18.11
C ARG A 51 -6.72 17.54 16.69
N CYS A 52 -6.20 16.33 16.45
CA CYS A 52 -6.01 15.77 15.10
C CYS A 52 -7.27 15.74 14.22
N ALA A 53 -8.48 15.77 14.80
CA ALA A 53 -9.74 15.81 14.05
C ALA A 53 -9.98 17.12 13.27
N SER A 54 -9.37 18.23 13.68
CA SER A 54 -9.57 19.55 13.06
C SER A 54 -8.60 19.90 11.92
N PRO A 55 -7.29 19.62 12.00
CA PRO A 55 -6.34 19.94 10.94
C PRO A 55 -6.33 18.90 9.81
N THR A 56 -5.59 19.21 8.75
CA THR A 56 -5.24 18.25 7.69
C THR A 56 -4.27 17.18 8.20
N ARG A 57 -4.18 16.05 7.50
CA ARG A 57 -3.23 14.96 7.77
C ARG A 57 -1.80 15.50 7.93
N THR A 58 -1.35 16.37 7.02
CA THR A 58 0.01 16.97 7.06
C THR A 58 0.24 17.76 8.33
N SER A 59 -0.69 18.64 8.69
CA SER A 59 -0.58 19.46 9.91
C SER A 59 -0.69 18.61 11.18
N ALA A 60 -1.51 17.56 11.18
CA ALA A 60 -1.61 16.61 12.28
C ALA A 60 -0.31 15.84 12.48
N VAL A 61 0.31 15.35 11.40
CA VAL A 61 1.61 14.66 11.44
C VAL A 61 2.70 15.57 11.99
N ALA A 62 2.76 16.84 11.55
CA ALA A 62 3.72 17.81 12.08
C ALA A 62 3.56 18.04 13.58
N ALA A 63 2.31 18.26 14.05
CA ALA A 63 2.04 18.46 15.48
C ALA A 63 2.35 17.22 16.33
N LEU A 64 2.14 16.02 15.79
CA LEU A 64 2.49 14.76 16.46
C LEU A 64 4.00 14.54 16.51
N ALA A 65 4.72 14.92 15.46
CA ALA A 65 6.18 14.86 15.43
C ALA A 65 6.81 15.78 16.49
N ASP A 66 6.28 16.99 16.67
CA ASP A 66 6.70 17.91 17.75
C ASP A 66 6.47 17.32 19.15
N ALA A 67 5.47 16.44 19.29
CA ALA A 67 5.19 15.70 20.51
C ALA A 67 5.99 14.39 20.64
N GLY A 68 6.92 14.12 19.73
CA GLY A 68 7.75 12.91 19.70
C GLY A 68 7.00 11.64 19.27
N VAL A 69 5.83 11.77 18.65
CA VAL A 69 5.01 10.65 18.18
C VAL A 69 5.31 10.37 16.71
N ARG A 70 5.60 9.11 16.37
CA ARG A 70 5.74 8.68 14.98
C ARG A 70 4.37 8.53 14.34
N ALA A 71 4.11 9.35 13.33
CA ALA A 71 2.85 9.36 12.61
C ALA A 71 3.09 9.46 11.10
N VAL A 72 2.25 8.77 10.32
CA VAL A 72 2.27 8.80 8.86
C VAL A 72 0.85 8.98 8.31
N PRO A 73 0.67 9.80 7.25
CA PRO A 73 -0.64 9.92 6.60
C PRO A 73 -0.99 8.59 5.92
N ILE A 74 -2.24 8.14 6.08
CA ILE A 74 -2.75 6.99 5.34
C ILE A 74 -3.18 7.50 3.96
N ALA A 75 -2.40 7.13 2.94
CA ALA A 75 -2.69 7.47 1.55
C ALA A 75 -3.81 6.58 1.00
N ARG A 76 -4.74 7.19 0.26
CA ARG A 76 -5.77 6.47 -0.48
C ARG A 76 -5.18 5.97 -1.80
N VAL A 77 -5.68 4.86 -2.31
CA VAL A 77 -5.16 4.27 -3.57
C VAL A 77 -5.21 5.26 -4.74
N HIS A 78 -6.27 6.05 -4.88
CA HIS A 78 -6.36 7.04 -5.96
C HIS A 78 -5.40 8.22 -5.78
N GLU A 79 -5.04 8.57 -4.54
CA GLU A 79 -4.01 9.59 -4.27
C GLU A 79 -2.64 9.08 -4.73
N LEU A 80 -2.33 7.82 -4.42
CA LEU A 80 -1.10 7.16 -4.86
C LEU A 80 -1.02 7.02 -6.39
N ILE A 81 -2.13 6.72 -7.05
CA ILE A 81 -2.18 6.62 -8.52
C ILE A 81 -1.98 7.99 -9.19
N ALA A 82 -2.27 9.09 -8.50
CA ALA A 82 -2.02 10.44 -9.01
C ALA A 82 -0.59 10.94 -8.73
N ASP A 83 0.17 10.25 -7.87
CA ASP A 83 1.52 10.65 -7.46
C ASP A 83 2.57 10.12 -8.45
N GLY A 84 3.13 11.04 -9.24
CA GLY A 84 4.13 10.70 -10.26
C GLY A 84 5.42 10.09 -9.71
N ASP A 85 5.85 10.50 -8.53
CA ASP A 85 7.06 9.96 -7.90
C ASP A 85 6.80 8.55 -7.36
N PHE A 86 5.63 8.33 -6.74
CA PHE A 86 5.18 7.00 -6.34
C PHE A 86 5.10 6.06 -7.55
N LEU A 87 4.49 6.49 -8.65
CA LEU A 87 4.40 5.67 -9.87
C LEU A 87 5.80 5.39 -10.46
N ALA A 88 6.69 6.39 -10.47
CA ALA A 88 8.04 6.21 -10.97
C ALA A 88 8.86 5.23 -10.12
N ASP A 89 8.59 5.13 -8.82
CA ASP A 89 9.28 4.20 -7.92
C ASP A 89 8.62 2.81 -7.90
N VAL A 90 7.29 2.73 -7.90
CA VAL A 90 6.53 1.49 -7.67
C VAL A 90 6.09 0.80 -8.95
N LEU A 91 5.90 1.51 -10.07
CA LEU A 91 5.48 0.89 -11.33
C LEU A 91 6.66 0.67 -12.28
N SER A 92 6.69 -0.53 -12.86
CA SER A 92 7.44 -0.85 -14.06
C SER A 92 6.46 -1.00 -15.21
N VAL A 93 7.01 -0.95 -16.42
CA VAL A 93 6.28 -1.24 -17.64
C VAL A 93 6.71 -2.63 -18.11
N ALA A 94 5.74 -3.48 -18.39
CA ALA A 94 5.96 -4.72 -19.11
C ALA A 94 5.16 -4.72 -20.41
N ARG A 95 5.54 -5.59 -21.33
CA ARG A 95 4.83 -5.79 -22.60
C ARG A 95 4.31 -7.21 -22.67
N ASP A 96 3.10 -7.37 -23.18
CA ASP A 96 2.59 -8.69 -23.53
C ASP A 96 3.16 -9.16 -24.88
N ALA A 97 2.76 -10.36 -25.31
CA ALA A 97 3.18 -10.95 -26.57
C ALA A 97 2.75 -10.12 -27.81
N ASN A 98 1.75 -9.26 -27.67
CA ASN A 98 1.26 -8.37 -28.73
C ASN A 98 1.94 -7.00 -28.70
N GLY A 99 2.84 -6.76 -27.73
CA GLY A 99 3.52 -5.48 -27.53
C GLY A 99 2.70 -4.44 -26.77
N THR A 100 1.53 -4.79 -26.24
CA THR A 100 0.68 -3.92 -25.41
C THR A 100 1.37 -3.62 -24.09
N PHE A 101 1.27 -2.37 -23.64
CA PHE A 101 1.85 -1.94 -22.37
C PHE A 101 0.98 -2.33 -21.18
N TRP A 102 1.62 -2.87 -20.15
CA TRP A 102 1.00 -3.24 -18.89
C TRP A 102 1.70 -2.54 -17.72
N PRO A 103 0.97 -1.77 -16.89
CA PRO A 103 1.51 -1.27 -15.63
C PRO A 103 1.62 -2.44 -14.67
N VAL A 104 2.82 -2.69 -14.17
CA VAL A 104 3.13 -3.81 -13.28
C VAL A 104 3.91 -3.29 -12.08
N LEU A 105 3.63 -3.83 -10.90
CA LEU A 105 4.39 -3.47 -9.70
C LEU A 105 5.85 -3.91 -9.87
N LYS A 106 6.78 -2.98 -9.61
CA LYS A 106 8.21 -3.26 -9.50
C LYS A 106 8.45 -4.20 -8.33
N MET A 107 9.47 -5.03 -8.48
CA MET A 107 10.01 -5.74 -7.33
C MET A 107 10.57 -4.69 -6.34
N PRO A 108 10.25 -4.78 -5.05
CA PRO A 108 10.63 -3.76 -4.06
C PRO A 108 12.13 -3.75 -3.74
N TYR A 109 12.88 -4.78 -4.16
CA TYR A 109 14.33 -4.85 -4.02
C TYR A 109 15.02 -4.56 -5.36
N ARG A 110 16.01 -3.65 -5.30
CA ARG A 110 16.89 -3.33 -6.43
C ARG A 110 18.18 -4.14 -6.30
N LEU A 111 18.37 -5.11 -7.17
CA LEU A 111 19.61 -5.87 -7.27
C LEU A 111 20.50 -5.19 -8.32
N SER A 112 21.62 -4.62 -7.90
CA SER A 112 22.54 -3.89 -8.79
C SER A 112 23.10 -4.76 -9.90
N ASP A 113 23.40 -6.03 -9.58
CA ASP A 113 24.13 -6.93 -10.48
C ASP A 113 23.17 -7.86 -11.25
N THR A 114 21.97 -8.06 -10.74
CA THR A 114 20.94 -8.95 -11.30
C THR A 114 19.58 -8.26 -11.35
N PRO A 115 19.42 -7.19 -12.16
CA PRO A 115 18.19 -6.43 -12.20
C PRO A 115 17.00 -7.34 -12.57
N ALA A 116 15.96 -7.31 -11.75
CA ALA A 116 14.76 -8.10 -11.96
C ALA A 116 14.08 -7.69 -13.28
N ARG A 117 13.77 -8.69 -14.12
CA ARG A 117 13.08 -8.50 -15.40
C ARG A 117 11.72 -9.19 -15.36
N ILE A 118 10.71 -8.50 -15.87
CA ILE A 118 9.36 -9.04 -16.01
C ILE A 118 9.26 -9.64 -17.40
N CYS A 119 9.28 -10.97 -17.49
CA CYS A 119 9.29 -11.68 -18.76
C CYS A 119 7.88 -11.98 -19.29
N ASN A 120 6.90 -12.09 -18.40
CA ASN A 120 5.52 -12.43 -18.75
C ASN A 120 4.55 -11.54 -17.98
N VAL A 121 3.52 -11.07 -18.66
CA VAL A 121 2.33 -10.47 -18.06
C VAL A 121 1.12 -11.35 -18.36
N PRO A 122 0.08 -11.35 -17.50
CA PRO A 122 -1.22 -11.87 -17.92
C PRO A 122 -1.60 -11.11 -19.19
N GLY A 123 -1.76 -11.81 -20.32
CA GLY A 123 -2.24 -11.18 -21.56
C GLY A 123 -3.65 -10.62 -21.38
N GLU A 124 -4.24 -10.09 -22.46
CA GLU A 124 -5.66 -9.69 -22.45
C GLU A 124 -6.52 -10.76 -21.74
N PRO A 125 -7.37 -10.37 -20.77
CA PRO A 125 -8.30 -11.29 -20.17
C PRO A 125 -9.08 -11.94 -21.31
N ARG A 126 -8.92 -13.26 -21.47
CA ARG A 126 -9.77 -13.99 -22.42
C ARG A 126 -11.19 -13.71 -21.98
N SER A 127 -11.98 -13.03 -22.82
CA SER A 127 -13.41 -12.88 -22.59
C SER A 127 -13.93 -14.26 -22.20
N PRO A 128 -14.66 -14.39 -21.07
CA PRO A 128 -15.19 -15.68 -20.68
C PRO A 128 -16.00 -16.19 -21.88
N MET A 129 -15.59 -17.33 -22.44
CA MET A 129 -16.31 -17.98 -23.52
C MET A 129 -17.77 -18.06 -23.07
N VAL A 130 -18.64 -17.32 -23.75
CA VAL A 130 -20.08 -17.52 -23.65
C VAL A 130 -20.28 -18.97 -24.07
N SER A 131 -20.59 -19.83 -23.10
CA SER A 131 -20.89 -21.23 -23.33
C SER A 131 -22.16 -21.32 -24.17
N ALA A 132 -22.00 -21.32 -25.48
CA ALA A 132 -23.04 -21.65 -26.43
C ALA A 132 -23.27 -23.16 -26.37
N ALA A 133 -24.27 -23.58 -25.59
CA ALA A 133 -25.17 -24.69 -25.89
C ALA A 133 -26.11 -24.91 -24.69
N CYS A 134 -27.19 -24.13 -24.62
CA CYS A 134 -28.42 -24.64 -24.01
C CYS A 134 -29.00 -25.66 -25.01
N GLY A 135 -28.57 -26.91 -24.90
CA GLY A 135 -29.17 -28.02 -25.64
C GLY A 135 -30.57 -28.24 -25.09
N SER A 136 -31.58 -27.84 -25.86
CA SER A 136 -32.98 -28.16 -25.61
C SER A 136 -33.14 -29.68 -25.61
N LEU A 137 -33.49 -30.27 -24.46
CA LEU A 137 -34.00 -31.62 -24.38
C LEU A 137 -35.52 -31.55 -24.56
N THR A 138 -35.97 -31.91 -25.76
CA THR A 138 -37.31 -32.45 -25.98
C THR A 138 -37.41 -33.85 -25.42
#